data_AF-U4L9U0-F1
#
_entry.id   AF-U4L9U0-F1
#
_cell.length_a   1.000
_cell.length_b   1.000
_cell.length_c   1.000
_cell.angle_alpha   90.00
_cell.angle_beta   90.00
_cell.angle_gamma   90.00
#
_symmetry.space_group_name_H-M   'P 1'
#
loop_
_entity.id
_entity.type
_entity.pdbx_description
1 polymer ?
#
loop_
_entity_poly.entity_id
_entity_poly.type
_entity_poly.pdbx_seq_one_letter_code
_entity_poly.pdbx_strand_id
1 'polypeptide(L)'
;MFTRMISGASARRLPTIASRLPTANSALKQPIRRYAGSYQDTFQTPESGFKALYQRNRVSFLLFFAVCTTTLVAGGYGMYLYNELVEKPLSVYPKPVQKAIKSALFYASRGDMGSMAAAFKEAISEAEKSGMHPLSNEVAGLKIECAQLLLKLKNGEYADKAVIVLERVLDEDAAGAEYYMKQERWADRNTVLKRAILLGYKIGEMYQTLGKDKEAEEAMSWSTTKLLEEDKRRETTDPSKWGGEWFDDHAKSACFEKLAQQYLMSGKFNLATPLYLQAASLVTPNTCHQVTLLNNLAACLSKQSPPANSDGKKVKTHLQEDAKKWAEKALELANKIVPPVRTAECDEACVTATHNLGEIARMMGQHELARRKFEEAGSLARGLNMQEGVEMANEGLALLMDKEK
;
A
#
# COMPACT_ATOMS: atom_id res chain seq x y z
N MET A 1 -15.50 17.08 -17.98
CA MET A 1 -16.14 17.59 -19.22
C MET A 1 -16.68 16.38 -19.98
N PHE A 2 -17.92 16.47 -20.46
CA PHE A 2 -18.70 15.49 -21.26
C PHE A 2 -19.50 14.37 -20.56
N THR A 3 -20.76 14.75 -20.32
CA THR A 3 -21.99 13.96 -20.20
C THR A 3 -22.50 13.51 -21.59
N ARG A 4 -23.10 12.32 -21.72
CA ARG A 4 -24.33 12.14 -22.54
C ARG A 4 -25.08 10.84 -22.24
N MET A 5 -26.38 11.03 -22.01
CA MET A 5 -27.47 10.06 -21.97
C MET A 5 -27.63 9.31 -23.30
N ILE A 6 -28.32 8.16 -23.28
CA ILE A 6 -29.41 7.81 -24.21
C ILE A 6 -30.38 6.82 -23.51
N SER A 7 -31.67 7.11 -23.70
CA SER A 7 -32.89 6.40 -23.28
C SER A 7 -33.31 5.37 -24.34
N GLY A 8 -34.13 4.37 -23.96
CA GLY A 8 -34.89 3.58 -24.93
C GLY A 8 -35.58 2.33 -24.37
N ALA A 9 -36.75 2.49 -23.78
CA ALA A 9 -37.66 1.41 -23.42
C ALA A 9 -38.56 1.01 -24.62
N SER A 10 -38.85 -0.29 -24.78
CA SER A 10 -40.02 -0.74 -25.54
C SER A 10 -40.51 -2.10 -25.04
N ALA A 11 -41.70 -2.10 -24.44
CA ALA A 11 -42.44 -3.28 -24.00
C ALA A 11 -43.24 -3.88 -25.15
N ARG A 12 -43.18 -5.20 -25.35
CA ARG A 12 -44.11 -5.94 -26.23
C ARG A 12 -45.01 -6.86 -25.41
N ARG A 13 -46.29 -6.79 -25.79
CA ARG A 13 -47.48 -7.39 -25.18
C ARG A 13 -47.58 -8.88 -25.48
N LEU A 14 -48.12 -9.62 -24.52
CA LEU A 14 -48.63 -11.00 -24.64
C LEU A 14 -50.01 -10.99 -25.34
N PRO A 15 -50.36 -12.03 -26.11
CA PRO A 15 -51.75 -12.29 -26.49
C PRO A 15 -52.41 -13.34 -25.59
N THR A 16 -53.60 -12.97 -25.10
CA THR A 16 -54.61 -13.79 -24.42
C THR A 16 -55.49 -14.49 -25.46
N ILE A 17 -55.74 -15.80 -25.33
CA ILE A 17 -56.89 -16.46 -25.99
C ILE A 17 -57.54 -17.47 -25.02
N ALA A 18 -58.86 -17.48 -25.08
CA ALA A 18 -59.82 -17.89 -24.07
C ALA A 18 -60.26 -19.37 -24.14
N SER A 19 -60.71 -19.83 -22.96
CA SER A 19 -61.86 -20.69 -22.63
C SER A 19 -62.37 -21.77 -23.60
N ARG A 20 -62.62 -22.95 -23.03
CA ARG A 20 -63.91 -23.68 -23.09
C ARG A 20 -63.94 -24.83 -22.08
N LEU A 21 -64.84 -24.72 -21.10
CA LEU A 21 -65.35 -25.83 -20.28
C LEU A 21 -66.59 -26.42 -20.98
N PRO A 22 -66.85 -27.72 -20.82
CA PRO A 22 -68.21 -28.22 -20.74
C PRO A 22 -68.49 -28.89 -19.40
N THR A 23 -69.70 -28.66 -18.91
CA THR A 23 -70.30 -29.10 -17.67
C THR A 23 -71.03 -30.44 -17.79
N ALA A 24 -71.24 -31.05 -16.62
CA ALA A 24 -72.40 -31.81 -16.16
C ALA A 24 -72.46 -33.35 -16.31
N ASN A 25 -72.40 -33.98 -15.13
CA ASN A 25 -73.29 -35.00 -14.57
C ASN A 25 -73.53 -36.33 -15.32
N SER A 26 -73.16 -37.43 -14.67
CA SER A 26 -74.13 -38.30 -13.95
C SER A 26 -73.48 -39.63 -13.56
N ALA A 27 -73.82 -40.10 -12.36
CA ALA A 27 -73.38 -41.37 -11.81
C ALA A 27 -74.42 -42.48 -12.06
N LEU A 28 -73.93 -43.73 -12.13
CA LEU A 28 -74.51 -45.02 -11.69
C LEU A 28 -74.79 -46.12 -12.74
N LYS A 29 -74.05 -47.23 -12.53
CA LYS A 29 -74.43 -48.66 -12.54
C LYS A 29 -74.22 -49.55 -13.79
N GLN A 30 -73.20 -50.41 -13.64
CA GLN A 30 -73.10 -51.86 -13.97
C GLN A 30 -72.96 -52.30 -15.46
N PRO A 31 -72.48 -53.55 -15.76
CA PRO A 31 -71.67 -54.52 -15.01
C PRO A 31 -70.39 -54.97 -15.78
N ILE A 32 -69.56 -55.73 -15.07
CA ILE A 32 -68.30 -56.35 -15.52
C ILE A 32 -68.51 -57.20 -16.79
N ARG A 33 -67.89 -56.79 -17.91
CA ARG A 33 -67.62 -57.66 -19.06
C ARG A 33 -66.12 -57.87 -19.18
N ARG A 34 -65.68 -59.10 -18.89
CA ARG A 34 -64.34 -59.59 -19.22
C ARG A 34 -64.13 -59.46 -20.72
N TYR A 35 -63.25 -58.57 -21.14
CA TYR A 35 -62.58 -58.65 -22.44
C TYR A 35 -61.12 -58.98 -22.17
N ALA A 36 -60.78 -60.25 -22.37
CA ALA A 36 -59.40 -60.67 -22.54
C ALA A 36 -58.95 -60.15 -23.91
N GLY A 37 -58.20 -59.04 -23.89
CA GLY A 37 -57.54 -58.47 -25.06
C GLY A 37 -56.15 -58.02 -24.61
N SER A 38 -55.15 -58.71 -25.13
CA SER A 38 -53.72 -58.53 -24.85
C SER A 38 -53.30 -57.05 -24.91
N TYR A 39 -52.96 -56.49 -23.75
CA TYR A 39 -52.22 -55.24 -23.64
C TYR A 39 -50.73 -55.58 -23.63
N GLN A 40 -50.12 -55.59 -24.80
CA GLN A 40 -48.66 -55.50 -24.94
C GLN A 40 -48.32 -54.11 -25.47
N ASP A 41 -47.29 -53.54 -24.83
CA ASP A 41 -46.52 -52.34 -25.20
C ASP A 41 -47.23 -50.98 -24.97
N THR A 42 -46.65 -50.00 -24.28
CA THR A 42 -45.25 -49.77 -23.90
C THR A 42 -45.23 -48.85 -22.67
N PHE A 43 -44.90 -49.39 -21.50
CA PHE A 43 -44.17 -48.61 -20.51
C PHE A 43 -42.71 -48.64 -20.96
N GLN A 44 -42.27 -47.63 -21.71
CA GLN A 44 -40.83 -47.45 -21.92
C GLN A 44 -40.19 -47.26 -20.55
N THR A 45 -39.42 -48.26 -20.13
CA THR A 45 -38.54 -48.18 -18.98
C THR A 45 -37.65 -46.93 -19.12
N PRO A 46 -37.49 -46.08 -18.09
CA PRO A 46 -36.69 -44.86 -18.17
C PRO A 46 -35.28 -45.10 -18.75
N GLU A 47 -34.72 -46.29 -18.53
CA GLU A 47 -33.39 -46.70 -19.02
C GLU A 47 -33.30 -46.89 -20.54
N SER A 48 -34.33 -47.45 -21.19
CA SER A 48 -34.30 -47.71 -22.62
C SER A 48 -34.47 -46.43 -23.44
N GLY A 49 -35.28 -45.49 -22.96
CA GLY A 49 -35.43 -44.16 -23.54
C GLY A 49 -34.18 -43.30 -23.39
N PHE A 50 -33.51 -43.35 -22.22
CA PHE A 50 -32.31 -42.57 -21.95
C PHE A 50 -31.11 -43.01 -22.80
N LYS A 51 -30.89 -44.32 -22.95
CA LYS A 51 -29.82 -44.85 -23.82
C LYS A 51 -30.01 -44.42 -25.28
N ALA A 52 -31.25 -44.46 -25.79
CA ALA A 52 -31.56 -44.01 -27.14
C ALA A 52 -31.37 -42.48 -27.31
N LEU A 53 -31.76 -41.68 -26.32
CA LEU A 53 -31.59 -40.22 -26.31
C LEU A 53 -30.10 -39.82 -26.26
N TYR A 54 -29.32 -40.50 -25.42
CA TYR A 54 -27.88 -40.27 -25.28
C TYR A 54 -27.14 -40.61 -26.57
N GLN A 55 -27.46 -41.73 -27.23
CA GLN A 55 -26.83 -42.10 -28.49
C GLN A 55 -27.14 -41.12 -29.63
N ARG A 56 -28.36 -40.56 -29.67
CA ARG A 56 -28.78 -39.59 -30.69
C ARG A 56 -28.14 -38.20 -30.49
N ASN A 57 -27.93 -37.78 -29.24
CA ASN A 57 -27.43 -36.44 -28.89
C ASN A 57 -26.11 -36.46 -28.10
N ARG A 58 -25.20 -37.41 -28.39
CA ARG A 58 -23.94 -37.64 -27.61
C ARG A 58 -23.13 -36.37 -27.35
N VAL A 59 -22.96 -35.54 -28.37
CA VAL A 59 -22.19 -34.29 -28.27
C VAL A 59 -22.85 -33.32 -27.29
N SER A 60 -24.18 -33.19 -27.33
CA SER A 60 -24.92 -32.32 -26.40
C SER A 60 -24.80 -32.78 -24.95
N PHE A 61 -24.81 -34.10 -24.70
CA PHE A 61 -24.59 -34.63 -23.36
C PHE A 61 -23.15 -34.39 -22.86
N LEU A 62 -22.14 -34.59 -23.70
CA LEU A 62 -20.74 -34.31 -23.33
C LEU A 62 -20.53 -32.83 -23.00
N LEU A 63 -21.09 -31.92 -23.80
CA LEU A 63 -21.07 -30.48 -23.53
C LEU A 63 -21.78 -30.14 -22.21
N PHE A 64 -22.95 -30.76 -21.94
CA PHE A 64 -23.67 -30.56 -20.69
C PHE A 64 -22.83 -30.95 -19.47
N PHE A 65 -22.23 -32.15 -19.48
CA PHE A 65 -21.36 -32.59 -18.38
C PHE A 65 -20.11 -31.73 -18.24
N ALA A 66 -19.50 -31.27 -19.35
CA ALA A 66 -18.38 -30.34 -19.32
C ALA A 66 -18.78 -29.00 -18.68
N VAL A 67 -19.96 -28.44 -19.00
CA VAL A 67 -20.47 -27.21 -18.38
C VAL A 67 -20.80 -27.41 -16.90
N CYS A 68 -21.41 -28.53 -16.52
CA CYS A 68 -21.71 -28.82 -15.11
C CYS A 68 -20.45 -29.01 -14.28
N THR A 69 -19.47 -29.77 -14.78
CA THR A 69 -18.19 -29.99 -14.08
C THR A 69 -17.39 -28.70 -13.95
N THR A 70 -17.28 -27.90 -15.01
CA THR A 70 -16.61 -26.59 -14.94
C THR A 70 -17.30 -25.63 -13.98
N THR A 71 -18.64 -25.62 -13.94
CA THR A 71 -19.41 -24.79 -12.98
C THR A 71 -19.20 -25.25 -11.54
N LEU A 72 -19.15 -26.56 -11.28
CA LEU A 72 -18.88 -27.11 -9.95
C LEU A 72 -17.45 -26.79 -9.49
N VAL A 73 -16.46 -26.93 -10.38
CA VAL A 73 -15.07 -26.57 -10.08
C VAL A 73 -14.93 -25.07 -9.83
N ALA A 74 -15.53 -24.23 -10.67
CA ALA A 74 -15.52 -22.78 -10.49
C ALA A 74 -16.23 -22.35 -9.20
N GLY A 75 -17.37 -22.95 -8.87
CA GLY A 75 -18.11 -22.69 -7.63
C GLY A 75 -17.33 -23.15 -6.39
N GLY A 76 -16.74 -24.34 -6.43
CA GLY A 76 -15.88 -24.85 -5.36
C GLY A 76 -14.64 -23.98 -5.14
N TYR A 77 -13.99 -23.55 -6.23
CA TYR A 77 -12.87 -22.63 -6.18
C TYR A 77 -13.27 -21.25 -5.66
N GLY A 78 -14.44 -20.73 -6.06
CA GLY A 78 -15.00 -19.49 -5.52
C GLY A 78 -15.28 -19.55 -4.02
N MET A 79 -15.82 -20.66 -3.53
CA MET A 79 -16.04 -20.88 -2.10
C MET A 79 -14.71 -21.00 -1.33
N TYR A 80 -13.72 -21.69 -1.90
CA TYR A 80 -12.37 -21.76 -1.35
C TYR A 80 -11.76 -20.35 -1.21
N LEU A 81 -11.82 -19.55 -2.27
CA LEU A 81 -11.34 -18.17 -2.25
C LEU A 81 -12.10 -17.31 -1.24
N TYR A 82 -13.42 -17.45 -1.13
CA TYR A 82 -14.21 -16.72 -0.14
C TYR A 82 -13.75 -17.06 1.29
N ASN A 83 -13.57 -18.35 1.59
CA ASN A 83 -13.13 -18.78 2.91
C ASN A 83 -11.70 -18.28 3.22
N GLU A 84 -10.78 -18.39 2.26
CA GLU A 84 -9.38 -18.02 2.46
C GLU A 84 -9.16 -16.50 2.51
N LEU A 85 -9.90 -15.72 1.71
CA LEU A 85 -9.72 -14.27 1.59
C LEU A 85 -10.63 -13.45 2.50
N VAL A 86 -11.77 -13.99 2.94
CA VAL A 86 -12.75 -13.24 3.74
C VAL A 86 -12.94 -13.85 5.12
N GLU A 87 -13.29 -15.12 5.24
CA GLU A 87 -13.63 -15.70 6.56
C GLU A 87 -12.39 -15.88 7.45
N LYS A 88 -11.29 -16.37 6.88
CA LYS A 88 -10.06 -16.63 7.65
C LYS A 88 -9.45 -15.35 8.25
N PRO A 89 -9.26 -14.24 7.50
CA PRO A 89 -8.79 -12.99 8.10
C PRO A 89 -9.77 -12.41 9.15
N LEU A 90 -11.07 -12.61 8.96
CA LEU A 90 -12.09 -12.08 9.87
C LEU A 90 -12.34 -12.96 11.10
N SER A 91 -11.78 -14.17 11.15
CA SER A 91 -11.98 -15.13 12.25
C SER A 91 -11.50 -14.63 13.61
N VAL A 92 -10.59 -13.67 13.64
CA VAL A 92 -10.10 -13.00 14.87
C VAL A 92 -11.20 -12.15 15.52
N TYR A 93 -12.18 -11.69 14.74
CA TYR A 93 -13.26 -10.84 15.22
C TYR A 93 -14.49 -11.67 15.63
N PRO A 94 -15.26 -11.25 16.65
CA PRO A 94 -16.57 -11.82 16.96
C PRO A 94 -17.55 -11.69 15.78
N LYS A 95 -18.49 -12.64 15.63
CA LYS A 95 -19.46 -12.67 14.52
C LYS A 95 -20.21 -11.33 14.29
N PRO A 96 -20.67 -10.60 15.33
CA PRO A 96 -21.31 -9.30 15.14
C PRO A 96 -20.37 -8.27 14.47
N VAL A 97 -19.11 -8.24 14.89
CA VAL A 97 -18.06 -7.37 14.34
C VAL A 97 -17.76 -7.75 12.89
N GLN A 98 -17.61 -9.05 12.60
CA GLN A 98 -17.39 -9.53 11.23
C GLN A 98 -18.48 -9.06 10.27
N LYS A 99 -19.75 -9.11 10.70
CA LYS A 99 -20.89 -8.66 9.90
C LYS A 99 -20.79 -7.15 9.58
N ALA A 100 -20.44 -6.34 10.57
CA ALA A 100 -20.25 -4.90 10.38
C ALA A 100 -19.06 -4.60 9.44
N ILE A 101 -17.94 -5.31 9.58
CA ILE A 101 -16.78 -5.20 8.68
C ILE A 101 -17.17 -5.55 7.23
N LYS A 102 -17.86 -6.68 7.02
CA LYS A 102 -18.35 -7.09 5.69
C LYS A 102 -19.26 -6.00 5.08
N SER A 103 -20.11 -5.35 5.89
CA SER A 103 -20.93 -4.21 5.45
C SER A 103 -20.08 -2.99 5.08
N ALA A 104 -19.04 -2.67 5.85
CA ALA A 104 -18.16 -1.54 5.55
C ALA A 104 -17.42 -1.74 4.22
N LEU A 105 -16.87 -2.93 3.99
CA LEU A 105 -16.20 -3.29 2.73
C LEU A 105 -17.17 -3.27 1.54
N PHE A 106 -18.41 -3.69 1.75
CA PHE A 106 -19.46 -3.60 0.73
C PHE A 106 -19.73 -2.14 0.32
N TYR A 107 -19.88 -1.22 1.28
CA TYR A 107 -20.07 0.21 0.96
C TYR A 107 -18.83 0.85 0.34
N ALA A 108 -17.63 0.46 0.79
CA ALA A 108 -16.37 0.89 0.19
C ALA A 108 -16.30 0.51 -1.30
N SER A 109 -16.68 -0.72 -1.65
CA SER A 109 -16.71 -1.20 -3.05
C SER A 109 -17.66 -0.41 -3.95
N ARG A 110 -18.66 0.26 -3.37
CA ARG A 110 -19.63 1.11 -4.09
C ARG A 110 -19.24 2.58 -4.13
N GLY A 111 -18.13 2.95 -3.48
CA GLY A 111 -17.71 4.34 -3.36
C GLY A 111 -18.55 5.19 -2.39
N ASP A 112 -19.38 4.55 -1.56
CA ASP A 112 -20.21 5.25 -0.57
C ASP A 112 -19.42 5.45 0.73
N MET A 113 -18.72 6.59 0.79
CA MET A 113 -17.91 6.97 1.95
C MET A 113 -18.73 7.12 3.23
N GLY A 114 -19.95 7.66 3.15
CA GLY A 114 -20.78 7.94 4.32
C GLY A 114 -21.24 6.65 5.00
N SER A 115 -21.82 5.73 4.21
CA SER A 115 -22.26 4.43 4.72
C SER A 115 -21.08 3.54 5.14
N MET A 116 -19.95 3.64 4.44
CA MET A 116 -18.71 2.95 4.82
C MET A 116 -18.22 3.40 6.20
N ALA A 117 -18.09 4.71 6.41
CA ALA A 117 -17.63 5.26 7.69
C ALA A 117 -18.59 4.91 8.83
N ALA A 118 -19.91 4.94 8.58
CA ALA A 118 -20.91 4.53 9.55
C ALA A 118 -20.78 3.03 9.92
N ALA A 119 -20.57 2.15 8.94
CA ALA A 119 -20.38 0.73 9.17
C ALA A 119 -19.07 0.41 9.92
N PHE A 120 -17.97 1.13 9.65
CA PHE A 120 -16.76 1.01 10.46
C PHE A 120 -16.96 1.48 11.89
N LYS A 121 -17.70 2.58 12.11
CA LYS A 121 -18.05 3.05 13.45
C LYS A 121 -18.88 2.02 14.20
N GLU A 122 -19.82 1.36 13.53
CA GLU A 122 -20.59 0.24 14.08
C GLU A 122 -19.67 -0.94 14.43
N ALA A 123 -18.76 -1.32 13.54
CA ALA A 123 -17.79 -2.41 13.80
C ALA A 123 -16.93 -2.14 15.04
N ILE A 124 -16.43 -0.91 15.21
CA ILE A 124 -15.64 -0.52 16.38
C ILE A 124 -16.49 -0.56 17.66
N SER A 125 -17.72 -0.01 17.61
CA SER A 125 -18.63 -0.05 18.77
C SER A 125 -18.99 -1.49 19.16
N GLU A 126 -19.18 -2.37 18.19
CA GLU A 126 -19.50 -3.76 18.44
C GLU A 126 -18.29 -4.55 18.96
N ALA A 127 -17.08 -4.20 18.54
CA ALA A 127 -15.84 -4.74 19.10
C ALA A 127 -15.70 -4.38 20.58
N GLU A 128 -15.97 -3.13 20.95
CA GLU A 128 -15.97 -2.66 22.35
C GLU A 128 -17.02 -3.41 23.20
N LYS A 129 -18.27 -3.53 22.71
CA LYS A 129 -19.32 -4.29 23.41
C LYS A 129 -18.97 -5.76 23.58
N SER A 130 -18.25 -6.33 22.61
CA SER A 130 -17.77 -7.70 22.66
C SER A 130 -16.54 -7.89 23.56
N GLY A 131 -16.09 -6.83 24.25
CA GLY A 131 -14.97 -6.87 25.18
C GLY A 131 -13.59 -6.82 24.53
N MET A 132 -13.49 -6.48 23.24
CA MET A 132 -12.19 -6.29 22.59
C MET A 132 -11.53 -5.03 23.16
N HIS A 133 -10.24 -5.13 23.47
CA HIS A 133 -9.50 -4.00 24.03
C HIS A 133 -9.39 -2.87 22.98
N PRO A 134 -9.72 -1.60 23.30
CA PRO A 134 -9.70 -0.50 22.33
C PRO A 134 -8.33 -0.27 21.66
N LEU A 135 -7.25 -0.47 22.41
CA LEU A 135 -5.86 -0.37 21.92
C LEU A 135 -5.31 -1.66 21.31
N SER A 136 -6.12 -2.72 21.18
CA SER A 136 -5.70 -3.96 20.51
C SER A 136 -5.33 -3.71 19.05
N ASN A 137 -4.48 -4.57 18.49
CA ASN A 137 -4.10 -4.49 17.08
C ASN A 137 -5.31 -4.63 16.16
N GLU A 138 -6.28 -5.45 16.55
CA GLU A 138 -7.49 -5.72 15.81
C GLU A 138 -8.38 -4.48 15.71
N VAL A 139 -8.60 -3.76 16.82
CA VAL A 139 -9.46 -2.56 16.86
C VAL A 139 -8.76 -1.37 16.23
N ALA A 140 -7.47 -1.16 16.49
CA ALA A 140 -6.69 -0.13 15.81
C ALA A 140 -6.62 -0.40 14.30
N GLY A 141 -6.48 -1.67 13.90
CA GLY A 141 -6.49 -2.12 12.51
C GLY A 141 -7.77 -1.73 11.77
N LEU A 142 -8.94 -1.80 12.42
CA LEU A 142 -10.21 -1.32 11.82
C LEU A 142 -10.20 0.17 11.52
N LYS A 143 -9.64 0.99 12.42
CA LYS A 143 -9.53 2.44 12.25
C LYS A 143 -8.54 2.77 11.11
N ILE A 144 -7.40 2.08 11.08
CA ILE A 144 -6.38 2.24 10.03
C ILE A 144 -6.92 1.80 8.67
N GLU A 145 -7.63 0.68 8.59
CA GLU A 145 -8.25 0.21 7.34
C GLU A 145 -9.31 1.19 6.83
N CYS A 146 -10.12 1.76 7.73
CA CYS A 146 -11.05 2.84 7.37
C CYS A 146 -10.32 4.02 6.71
N ALA A 147 -9.21 4.48 7.30
CA ALA A 147 -8.38 5.53 6.71
C ALA A 147 -7.77 5.12 5.36
N GLN A 148 -7.29 3.89 5.22
CA GLN A 148 -6.75 3.39 3.94
C GLN A 148 -7.80 3.34 2.84
N LEU A 149 -9.03 2.94 3.16
CA LEU A 149 -10.13 2.94 2.20
C LEU A 149 -10.54 4.36 1.82
N LEU A 150 -10.58 5.30 2.78
CA LEU A 150 -10.80 6.72 2.48
C LEU A 150 -9.79 7.26 1.46
N LEU A 151 -8.52 6.85 1.55
CA LEU A 151 -7.49 7.24 0.57
C LEU A 151 -7.72 6.68 -0.83
N LYS A 152 -8.25 5.45 -0.93
CA LYS A 152 -8.51 4.80 -2.22
C LYS A 152 -9.77 5.33 -2.89
N LEU A 153 -10.74 5.82 -2.11
CA LEU A 153 -12.00 6.32 -2.62
C LEU A 153 -11.82 7.58 -3.47
N LYS A 154 -12.49 7.60 -4.63
CA LYS A 154 -12.55 8.74 -5.56
C LYS A 154 -11.18 9.38 -5.84
N ASN A 155 -10.15 8.54 -6.05
CA ASN A 155 -8.79 8.99 -6.34
C ASN A 155 -8.18 9.91 -5.25
N GLY A 156 -8.46 9.63 -3.98
CA GLY A 156 -7.85 10.38 -2.86
C GLY A 156 -8.61 11.63 -2.43
N GLU A 157 -9.84 11.85 -2.91
CA GLU A 157 -10.69 13.00 -2.51
C GLU A 157 -10.85 13.11 -0.97
N TYR A 158 -10.74 12.00 -0.24
CA TYR A 158 -10.90 11.95 1.21
C TYR A 158 -9.57 11.84 1.99
N ALA A 159 -8.45 12.25 1.39
CA ALA A 159 -7.14 12.20 2.04
C ALA A 159 -7.09 12.97 3.38
N ASP A 160 -7.65 14.18 3.45
CA ASP A 160 -7.71 14.94 4.71
C ASP A 160 -8.48 14.19 5.82
N LYS A 161 -9.58 13.51 5.46
CA LYS A 161 -10.37 12.72 6.42
C LYS A 161 -9.60 11.49 6.89
N ALA A 162 -8.85 10.85 6.00
CA ALA A 162 -7.99 9.74 6.35
C ALA A 162 -6.90 10.16 7.35
N VAL A 163 -6.26 11.32 7.14
CA VAL A 163 -5.29 11.88 8.08
C VAL A 163 -5.92 12.05 9.47
N ILE A 164 -7.09 12.69 9.56
CA ILE A 164 -7.78 12.91 10.84
C ILE A 164 -8.04 11.60 11.59
N VAL A 165 -8.43 10.54 10.87
CA VAL A 165 -8.64 9.22 11.49
C VAL A 165 -7.31 8.65 11.99
N LEU A 166 -6.22 8.74 11.22
CA LEU A 166 -4.92 8.22 11.64
C LEU A 166 -4.32 9.01 12.81
N GLU A 167 -4.47 10.34 12.83
CA GLU A 167 -4.06 11.20 13.95
C GLU A 167 -4.75 10.76 15.23
N ARG A 168 -6.06 10.47 15.16
CA ARG A 168 -6.80 9.98 16.31
C ARG A 168 -6.25 8.65 16.84
N VAL A 169 -5.86 7.74 15.95
CA VAL A 169 -5.25 6.45 16.35
C VAL A 169 -3.86 6.69 16.95
N LEU A 170 -3.06 7.57 16.36
CA LEU A 170 -1.76 7.96 16.89
C LEU A 170 -1.87 8.51 18.32
N ASP A 171 -2.82 9.42 18.56
CA ASP A 171 -3.05 10.01 19.87
C ASP A 171 -3.46 8.95 20.91
N GLU A 172 -4.37 8.05 20.53
CA GLU A 172 -4.81 6.94 21.38
C GLU A 172 -3.66 6.00 21.72
N ASP A 173 -2.81 5.67 20.76
CA ASP A 173 -1.66 4.78 20.94
C ASP A 173 -0.55 5.43 21.77
N ALA A 174 -0.28 6.72 21.56
CA ALA A 174 0.68 7.48 22.34
C ALA A 174 0.23 7.57 23.81
N ALA A 175 -1.04 7.91 24.05
CA ALA A 175 -1.62 7.92 25.39
C ALA A 175 -1.63 6.51 26.01
N GLY A 176 -1.92 5.49 25.20
CA GLY A 176 -1.83 4.09 25.58
C GLY A 176 -0.43 3.67 26.02
N ALA A 177 0.60 4.13 25.32
CA ALA A 177 1.99 3.85 25.65
C ALA A 177 2.36 4.41 27.03
N GLU A 178 1.96 5.65 27.31
CA GLU A 178 2.17 6.27 28.63
C GLU A 178 1.40 5.55 29.74
N TYR A 179 0.16 5.12 29.45
CA TYR A 179 -0.65 4.35 30.39
C TYR A 179 0.00 3.01 30.74
N TYR A 180 0.41 2.22 29.74
CA TYR A 180 1.04 0.93 29.97
C TYR A 180 2.43 1.03 30.61
N MET A 181 3.16 2.12 30.34
CA MET A 181 4.42 2.40 31.01
C MET A 181 4.25 2.53 32.53
N LYS A 182 3.21 3.25 32.99
CA LYS A 182 2.93 3.41 34.44
C LYS A 182 2.55 2.10 35.13
N GLN A 183 1.98 1.17 34.36
CA GLN A 183 1.58 -0.16 34.84
C GLN A 183 2.68 -1.22 34.66
N GLU A 184 3.87 -0.82 34.21
CA GLU A 184 4.99 -1.72 33.86
C GLU A 184 4.60 -2.82 32.85
N ARG A 185 3.56 -2.58 32.03
CA ARG A 185 3.10 -3.48 30.95
C ARG A 185 3.92 -3.25 29.69
N TRP A 186 5.20 -3.59 29.73
CA TRP A 186 6.18 -3.23 28.70
C TRP A 186 5.85 -3.80 27.30
N ALA A 187 5.30 -5.01 27.21
CA ALA A 187 4.95 -5.61 25.92
C ALA A 187 3.79 -4.88 25.23
N ASP A 188 2.73 -4.55 25.98
CA ASP A 188 1.60 -3.78 25.47
C ASP A 188 2.03 -2.36 25.10
N ARG A 189 2.81 -1.72 25.97
CA ARG A 189 3.39 -0.39 25.74
C ARG A 189 4.17 -0.34 24.43
N ASN A 190 5.01 -1.33 24.17
CA ASN A 190 5.79 -1.39 22.93
C ASN A 190 4.92 -1.56 21.70
N THR A 191 3.90 -2.41 21.80
CA THR A 191 2.99 -2.67 20.68
C THR A 191 2.33 -1.36 20.23
N VAL A 192 1.76 -0.62 21.18
CA VAL A 192 1.11 0.66 20.85
C VAL A 192 2.12 1.74 20.47
N LEU A 193 3.29 1.83 21.11
CA LEU A 193 4.28 2.85 20.75
C LEU A 193 4.86 2.61 19.35
N LYS A 194 5.18 1.36 18.98
CA LYS A 194 5.64 1.05 17.62
C LYS A 194 4.62 1.49 16.59
N ARG A 195 3.34 1.18 16.84
CA ARG A 195 2.24 1.59 15.96
C ARG A 195 2.13 3.11 15.87
N ALA A 196 2.20 3.82 16.99
CA ALA A 196 2.17 5.29 17.02
C ALA A 196 3.32 5.92 16.20
N ILE A 197 4.55 5.42 16.37
CA ILE A 197 5.73 5.90 15.62
C ILE A 197 5.54 5.66 14.11
N LEU A 198 5.12 4.47 13.71
CA LEU A 198 4.87 4.15 12.30
C LEU A 198 3.74 4.99 11.70
N LEU A 199 2.68 5.24 12.47
CA LEU A 199 1.59 6.12 12.07
C LEU A 199 2.05 7.56 11.90
N GLY A 200 2.93 8.08 12.77
CA GLY A 200 3.44 9.44 12.66
C GLY A 200 4.28 9.66 11.39
N TYR A 201 5.09 8.68 10.98
CA TYR A 201 5.73 8.72 9.65
C TYR A 201 4.71 8.66 8.51
N LYS A 202 3.71 7.79 8.61
CA LYS A 202 2.69 7.67 7.57
C LYS A 202 1.87 8.95 7.41
N ILE A 203 1.47 9.57 8.52
CA ILE A 203 0.79 10.87 8.57
C ILE A 203 1.68 11.94 7.96
N GLY A 204 2.98 11.93 8.28
CA GLY A 204 3.95 12.83 7.67
C GLY A 204 3.99 12.74 6.14
N GLU A 205 4.05 11.53 5.59
CA GLU A 205 4.01 11.31 4.14
C GLU A 205 2.69 11.81 3.52
N MET A 206 1.58 11.62 4.22
CA MET A 206 0.29 12.15 3.76
C MET A 206 0.28 13.68 3.78
N TYR A 207 0.87 14.29 4.80
CA TYR A 207 1.00 15.74 4.86
C TYR A 207 1.85 16.32 3.73
N GLN A 208 2.92 15.64 3.32
CA GLN A 208 3.68 16.02 2.11
C GLN A 208 2.77 16.05 0.87
N THR A 209 1.96 15.00 0.66
CA THR A 209 1.04 14.95 -0.50
C THR A 209 -0.04 16.02 -0.47
N LEU A 210 -0.37 16.52 0.71
CA LEU A 210 -1.35 17.60 0.92
C LEU A 210 -0.72 19.00 0.89
N GLY A 211 0.60 19.11 0.67
CA GLY A 211 1.33 20.38 0.71
C GLY A 211 1.45 21.00 2.10
N LYS A 212 1.30 20.19 3.16
CA LYS A 212 1.38 20.60 4.57
C LYS A 212 2.76 20.26 5.14
N ASP A 213 3.80 20.85 4.57
CA ASP A 213 5.19 20.48 4.86
C ASP A 213 5.60 20.66 6.32
N LYS A 214 5.03 21.66 6.99
CA LYS A 214 5.32 21.92 8.41
C LYS A 214 4.76 20.81 9.28
N GLU A 215 3.50 20.43 9.06
CA GLU A 215 2.82 19.35 9.75
C GLU A 215 3.48 18.00 9.46
N ALA A 216 3.96 17.81 8.22
CA ALA A 216 4.74 16.63 7.85
C ALA A 216 6.03 16.51 8.69
N GLU A 217 6.77 17.60 8.79
CA GLU A 217 7.98 17.68 9.59
C GLU A 217 7.71 17.44 11.08
N GLU A 218 6.67 18.07 11.64
CA GLU A 218 6.31 17.90 13.05
C GLU A 218 5.98 16.45 13.38
N ALA A 219 5.18 15.78 12.55
CA ALA A 219 4.79 14.38 12.74
C ALA A 219 6.00 13.41 12.66
N MET A 220 6.86 13.56 11.65
CA MET A 220 8.05 12.72 11.48
C MET A 220 9.12 13.00 12.55
N SER A 221 9.27 14.26 12.97
CA SER A 221 10.18 14.66 14.04
C SER A 221 9.74 14.10 15.39
N TRP A 222 8.44 14.17 15.72
CA TRP A 222 7.88 13.53 16.91
C TRP A 222 8.16 12.02 16.91
N SER A 223 7.91 11.35 15.78
CA SER A 223 8.13 9.91 15.63
C SER A 223 9.59 9.52 15.83
N THR A 224 10.51 10.27 15.22
CA THR A 224 11.96 10.06 15.35
C THR A 224 12.42 10.28 16.80
N THR A 225 11.88 11.31 17.45
CA THR A 225 12.17 11.61 18.86
C THR A 225 11.74 10.45 19.75
N LYS A 226 10.52 9.93 19.57
CA LYS A 226 10.01 8.78 20.35
C LYS A 226 10.82 7.51 20.10
N LEU A 227 11.26 7.28 18.87
CA LEU A 227 12.16 6.17 18.53
C LEU A 227 13.49 6.27 19.29
N LEU A 228 14.14 7.44 19.26
CA LEU A 228 15.42 7.67 19.93
C LEU A 228 15.31 7.68 21.46
N GLU A 229 14.23 8.23 22.02
CA GLU A 229 13.93 8.17 23.46
C GLU A 229 13.84 6.71 23.92
N GLU A 230 13.19 5.85 23.14
CA GLU A 230 13.06 4.43 23.46
C GLU A 230 14.38 3.66 23.32
N ASP A 231 15.18 3.95 22.29
CA ASP A 231 16.51 3.37 22.14
C ASP A 231 17.40 3.71 23.34
N LYS A 232 17.45 4.99 23.72
CA LYS A 232 18.19 5.45 24.90
C LYS A 232 17.69 4.81 26.19
N ARG A 233 16.37 4.61 26.33
CA ARG A 233 15.80 3.91 27.49
C ARG A 233 16.29 2.47 27.53
N ARG A 234 16.29 1.75 26.41
CA ARG A 234 16.72 0.35 26.34
C ARG A 234 18.21 0.17 26.62
N GLU A 235 19.05 1.12 26.19
CA GLU A 235 20.48 1.14 26.51
C GLU A 235 20.75 1.26 28.02
N THR A 236 19.88 1.97 28.74
CA THR A 236 20.06 2.31 30.16
C THR A 236 19.25 1.43 31.12
N THR A 237 18.37 0.58 30.59
CA THR A 237 17.44 -0.23 31.38
C THR A 237 17.72 -1.72 31.20
N ASP A 238 17.47 -2.49 32.26
CA ASP A 238 17.49 -3.95 32.26
C ASP A 238 16.69 -4.56 31.07
N PRO A 239 17.28 -5.51 30.30
CA PRO A 239 16.61 -6.23 29.21
C PRO A 239 15.24 -6.84 29.54
N SER A 240 14.99 -7.22 30.79
CA SER A 240 13.68 -7.71 31.25
C SER A 240 12.58 -6.65 31.11
N LYS A 241 12.91 -5.36 31.17
CA LYS A 241 11.99 -4.23 30.99
C LYS A 241 11.93 -3.72 29.55
N TRP A 242 12.49 -4.48 28.61
CA TRP A 242 12.42 -4.11 27.20
C TRP A 242 11.05 -4.35 26.63
N GLY A 243 10.26 -5.30 27.14
CA GLY A 243 8.91 -5.58 26.62
C GLY A 243 8.91 -6.24 25.25
N GLY A 244 9.93 -7.04 24.94
CA GLY A 244 10.08 -7.74 23.66
C GLY A 244 10.87 -6.97 22.61
N GLU A 245 10.80 -7.46 21.38
CA GLU A 245 11.53 -6.93 20.22
C GLU A 245 11.23 -5.45 19.98
N TRP A 246 12.21 -4.73 19.43
CA TRP A 246 12.05 -3.33 19.02
C TRP A 246 12.06 -3.19 17.50
N PHE A 247 12.29 -1.98 16.99
CA PHE A 247 12.68 -1.79 15.58
C PHE A 247 14.05 -2.40 15.36
N ASP A 248 14.21 -3.11 14.24
CA ASP A 248 15.51 -3.54 13.75
C ASP A 248 16.24 -2.37 13.06
N ASP A 249 17.52 -2.57 12.74
CA ASP A 249 18.35 -1.52 12.14
C ASP A 249 17.80 -1.07 10.77
N HIS A 250 17.22 -2.00 10.00
CA HIS A 250 16.60 -1.69 8.73
C HIS A 250 15.41 -0.73 8.89
N ALA A 251 14.48 -1.03 9.81
CA ALA A 251 13.34 -0.16 10.06
C ALA A 251 13.76 1.20 10.65
N LYS A 252 14.76 1.22 11.53
CA LYS A 252 15.33 2.48 12.04
C LYS A 252 15.95 3.32 10.92
N SER A 253 16.69 2.69 10.01
CA SER A 253 17.25 3.35 8.84
C SER A 253 16.17 4.00 7.99
N ALA A 254 15.11 3.26 7.66
CA ALA A 254 13.99 3.77 6.87
C ALA A 254 13.28 4.95 7.57
N CYS A 255 13.15 4.89 8.90
CA CYS A 255 12.61 5.98 9.72
C CYS A 255 13.48 7.25 9.64
N PHE A 256 14.81 7.12 9.78
CA PHE A 256 15.73 8.25 9.67
C PHE A 256 15.76 8.83 8.26
N GLU A 257 15.77 7.97 7.24
CA GLU A 257 15.72 8.38 5.84
C GLU A 257 14.47 9.21 5.53
N LYS A 258 13.28 8.78 5.97
CA LYS A 258 12.03 9.53 5.75
C LYS A 258 12.09 10.96 6.29
N LEU A 259 12.55 11.13 7.53
CA LEU A 259 12.71 12.48 8.10
C LEU A 259 13.85 13.26 7.39
N ALA A 260 14.94 12.59 7.02
CA ALA A 260 16.03 13.21 6.28
C ALA A 260 15.56 13.72 4.91
N GLN A 261 14.70 12.97 4.23
CA GLN A 261 14.08 13.35 2.97
C GLN A 261 13.16 14.55 3.16
N GLN A 262 12.34 14.60 4.22
CA GLN A 262 11.54 15.79 4.53
C GLN A 262 12.43 17.03 4.70
N TYR A 263 13.50 16.92 5.51
CA TYR A 263 14.43 18.04 5.67
C TYR A 263 15.17 18.41 4.38
N LEU A 264 15.51 17.44 3.54
CA LEU A 264 16.10 17.70 2.22
C LEU A 264 15.15 18.52 1.35
N MET A 265 13.87 18.14 1.27
CA MET A 265 12.85 18.85 0.49
C MET A 265 12.57 20.25 1.04
N SER A 266 12.59 20.42 2.37
CA SER A 266 12.43 21.74 3.01
C SER A 266 13.70 22.60 3.02
N GLY A 267 14.80 22.17 2.38
CA GLY A 267 16.06 22.90 2.32
C GLY A 267 16.85 22.95 3.65
N LYS A 268 16.48 22.13 4.63
CA LYS A 268 17.11 22.03 5.96
C LYS A 268 18.28 21.03 5.94
N PHE A 269 19.24 21.24 5.04
CA PHE A 269 20.31 20.29 4.74
C PHE A 269 21.18 19.91 5.96
N ASN A 270 21.36 20.84 6.90
CA ASN A 270 22.10 20.62 8.15
C ASN A 270 21.40 19.62 9.08
N LEU A 271 20.07 19.54 9.04
CA LEU A 271 19.28 18.58 9.82
C LEU A 271 19.17 17.23 9.11
N ALA A 272 19.12 17.23 7.77
CA ALA A 272 19.06 16.01 6.97
C ALA A 272 20.35 15.18 7.04
N THR A 273 21.52 15.83 6.98
CA THR A 273 22.85 15.17 6.95
C THR A 273 23.09 14.16 8.08
N PRO A 274 22.90 14.48 9.37
CA PRO A 274 23.12 13.50 10.42
C PRO A 274 22.15 12.32 10.32
N LEU A 275 20.91 12.54 9.87
CA LEU A 275 19.93 11.45 9.70
C LEU A 275 20.32 10.51 8.55
N TYR A 276 20.74 11.05 7.40
CA TYR A 276 21.27 10.21 6.31
C TYR A 276 22.52 9.44 6.72
N LEU A 277 23.40 10.05 7.51
CA LEU A 277 24.59 9.37 8.05
C LEU A 277 24.20 8.20 8.96
N GLN A 278 23.24 8.40 9.86
CA GLN A 278 22.73 7.35 10.74
C GLN A 278 22.00 6.25 9.97
N ALA A 279 21.18 6.60 8.97
CA ALA A 279 20.55 5.63 8.09
C ALA A 279 21.61 4.77 7.38
N ALA A 280 22.62 5.41 6.79
CA ALA A 280 23.69 4.71 6.07
C ALA A 280 24.56 3.79 6.96
N SER A 281 24.63 4.05 8.27
CA SER A 281 25.33 3.17 9.22
C SER A 281 24.50 1.98 9.70
N LEU A 282 23.17 2.04 9.55
CA LEU A 282 22.25 0.98 9.97
C LEU A 282 21.87 0.02 8.83
N VAL A 283 21.93 0.47 7.56
CA VAL A 283 21.66 -0.41 6.43
C VAL A 283 22.70 -1.52 6.30
N THR A 284 22.27 -2.64 5.71
CA THR A 284 23.19 -3.71 5.32
C THR A 284 24.24 -3.16 4.35
N PRO A 285 25.55 -3.38 4.61
CA PRO A 285 26.60 -2.84 3.76
C PRO A 285 26.61 -3.49 2.37
N ASN A 286 27.13 -2.76 1.38
CA ASN A 286 27.24 -3.22 -0.02
C ASN A 286 25.88 -3.53 -0.67
N THR A 287 24.86 -2.72 -0.36
CA THR A 287 23.54 -2.78 -0.98
C THR A 287 23.28 -1.55 -1.85
N CYS A 288 22.37 -1.67 -2.84
CA CYS A 288 21.98 -0.53 -3.67
C CYS A 288 21.38 0.60 -2.84
N HIS A 289 20.61 0.27 -1.82
CA HIS A 289 20.05 1.24 -0.90
C HIS A 289 21.11 2.05 -0.15
N GLN A 290 22.23 1.42 0.25
CA GLN A 290 23.35 2.17 0.82
C GLN A 290 23.92 3.20 -0.16
N VAL A 291 24.01 2.88 -1.47
CA VAL A 291 24.45 3.83 -2.51
C VAL A 291 23.53 5.05 -2.54
N THR A 292 22.21 4.83 -2.52
CA THR A 292 21.20 5.89 -2.49
C THR A 292 21.39 6.82 -1.29
N LEU A 293 21.54 6.27 -0.09
CA LEU A 293 21.76 7.05 1.14
C LEU A 293 23.05 7.88 1.10
N LEU A 294 24.15 7.29 0.61
CA LEU A 294 25.43 8.01 0.48
C LEU A 294 25.34 9.14 -0.55
N ASN A 295 24.60 8.93 -1.64
CA ASN A 295 24.36 9.97 -2.63
C ASN A 295 23.49 11.12 -2.07
N ASN A 296 22.43 10.80 -1.33
CA ASN A 296 21.58 11.81 -0.68
C ASN A 296 22.37 12.61 0.37
N LEU A 297 23.25 11.95 1.13
CA LEU A 297 24.19 12.59 2.05
C LEU A 297 25.10 13.60 1.33
N ALA A 298 25.67 13.21 0.18
CA ALA A 298 26.49 14.10 -0.65
C ALA A 298 25.69 15.31 -1.14
N ALA A 299 24.45 15.10 -1.61
CA ALA A 299 23.55 16.16 -2.03
C ALA A 299 23.29 17.16 -0.90
N CYS A 300 22.99 16.69 0.32
CA CYS A 300 22.82 17.57 1.49
C CYS A 300 24.08 18.39 1.77
N LEU A 301 25.25 17.76 1.88
CA LEU A 301 26.51 18.44 2.17
C LEU A 301 26.83 19.54 1.14
N SER A 302 26.57 19.26 -0.13
CA SER A 302 26.86 20.20 -1.22
C SER A 302 26.02 21.49 -1.16
N LYS A 303 24.81 21.39 -0.60
CA LYS A 303 23.83 22.50 -0.49
C LYS A 303 23.84 23.18 0.88
N GLN A 304 24.57 22.64 1.86
CA GLN A 304 24.67 23.25 3.18
C GLN A 304 25.31 24.64 3.13
N SER A 305 24.76 25.55 3.93
CA SER A 305 25.34 26.88 4.14
C SER A 305 26.21 26.89 5.39
N PRO A 306 27.37 27.58 5.37
CA PRO A 306 28.20 27.76 6.54
C PRO A 306 27.47 28.44 7.69
N PRO A 307 27.82 28.14 8.96
CA PRO A 307 27.34 28.91 10.11
C PRO A 307 27.72 30.40 9.99
N ALA A 308 26.84 31.29 10.47
CA ALA A 308 27.03 32.75 10.35
C ALA A 308 28.35 33.27 10.96
N ASN A 309 28.86 32.59 11.99
CA ASN A 309 30.08 33.00 12.72
C ASN A 309 31.36 32.28 12.26
N SER A 310 31.33 31.65 11.08
CA SER A 310 32.46 30.87 10.55
C SER A 310 33.17 31.57 9.40
N ASP A 311 34.38 31.13 9.06
CA ASP A 311 35.01 31.47 7.77
C ASP A 311 34.22 30.80 6.65
N GLY A 312 33.13 31.45 6.23
CA GLY A 312 32.11 30.87 5.37
C GLY A 312 32.66 30.36 4.04
N LYS A 313 33.71 30.98 3.51
CA LYS A 313 34.35 30.50 2.28
C LYS A 313 35.10 29.19 2.50
N LYS A 314 35.90 29.08 3.56
CA LYS A 314 36.62 27.84 3.88
C LYS A 314 35.67 26.70 4.22
N VAL A 315 34.68 26.97 5.07
CA VAL A 315 33.67 25.96 5.46
C VAL A 315 32.90 25.47 4.25
N LYS A 316 32.44 26.38 3.38
CA LYS A 316 31.74 25.99 2.14
C LYS A 316 32.61 25.12 1.24
N THR A 317 33.89 25.46 1.09
CA THR A 317 34.83 24.68 0.28
C THR A 317 35.00 23.27 0.86
N HIS A 318 35.19 23.15 2.17
CA HIS A 318 35.29 21.86 2.85
C HIS A 318 34.02 21.01 2.70
N LEU A 319 32.84 21.62 2.83
CA LEU A 319 31.55 20.93 2.63
C LEU A 319 31.40 20.40 1.20
N GLN A 320 31.83 21.17 0.19
CA GLN A 320 31.82 20.74 -1.21
C GLN A 320 32.83 19.60 -1.47
N GLU A 321 34.01 19.67 -0.88
CA GLU A 321 35.01 18.60 -0.97
C GLU A 321 34.52 17.31 -0.31
N ASP A 322 33.87 17.40 0.85
CA ASP A 322 33.29 16.25 1.53
C ASP A 322 32.11 15.67 0.73
N ALA A 323 31.24 16.52 0.20
CA ALA A 323 30.16 16.11 -0.69
C ALA A 323 30.70 15.32 -1.89
N LYS A 324 31.77 15.82 -2.52
CA LYS A 324 32.44 15.14 -3.63
C LYS A 324 32.91 13.74 -3.22
N LYS A 325 33.63 13.63 -2.09
CA LYS A 325 34.14 12.33 -1.59
C LYS A 325 33.01 11.33 -1.32
N TRP A 326 31.89 11.78 -0.75
CA TRP A 326 30.74 10.91 -0.50
C TRP A 326 30.05 10.44 -1.78
N ALA A 327 29.91 11.32 -2.79
CA ALA A 327 29.37 10.94 -4.09
C ALA A 327 30.31 9.98 -4.86
N GLU A 328 31.62 10.21 -4.83
CA GLU A 328 32.62 9.29 -5.37
C GLU A 328 32.55 7.91 -4.68
N LYS A 329 32.46 7.90 -3.35
CA LYS A 329 32.28 6.67 -2.57
C LYS A 329 31.00 5.92 -2.93
N ALA A 330 29.89 6.64 -3.18
CA ALA A 330 28.64 6.02 -3.63
C ALA A 330 28.83 5.31 -4.98
N LEU A 331 29.48 5.95 -5.95
CA LEU A 331 29.76 5.33 -7.25
C LEU A 331 30.75 4.15 -7.15
N GLU A 332 31.80 4.28 -6.34
CA GLU A 332 32.74 3.19 -6.07
C GLU A 332 32.04 1.97 -5.46
N LEU A 333 31.10 2.20 -4.53
CA LEU A 333 30.29 1.16 -3.93
C LEU A 333 29.39 0.50 -4.97
N ALA A 334 28.67 1.31 -5.76
CA ALA A 334 27.78 0.81 -6.81
C ALA A 334 28.50 -0.06 -7.85
N ASN A 335 29.73 0.29 -8.21
CA ASN A 335 30.56 -0.48 -9.14
C ASN A 335 31.00 -1.85 -8.59
N LYS A 336 31.00 -2.02 -7.27
CA LYS A 336 31.31 -3.31 -6.61
C LYS A 336 30.09 -4.21 -6.47
N ILE A 337 28.89 -3.66 -6.58
CA ILE A 337 27.63 -4.40 -6.44
C ILE A 337 27.27 -5.04 -7.78
N VAL A 338 27.28 -6.37 -7.81
CA VAL A 338 26.97 -7.20 -8.98
C VAL A 338 25.64 -7.96 -8.79
N PRO A 339 25.00 -8.43 -9.87
CA PRO A 339 23.83 -9.31 -9.77
C PRO A 339 24.14 -10.58 -8.94
N PRO A 340 23.17 -11.11 -8.17
CA PRO A 340 21.77 -10.72 -8.09
C PRO A 340 21.47 -9.58 -7.10
N VAL A 341 22.48 -9.06 -6.37
CA VAL A 341 22.29 -7.97 -5.40
C VAL A 341 22.06 -6.63 -6.09
N ARG A 342 22.68 -6.43 -7.26
CA ARG A 342 22.44 -5.24 -8.09
C ARG A 342 20.99 -5.22 -8.59
N THR A 343 20.28 -4.17 -8.24
CA THR A 343 18.90 -3.89 -8.69
C THR A 343 18.85 -2.56 -9.46
N ALA A 344 17.68 -2.23 -10.01
CA ALA A 344 17.43 -0.95 -10.67
C ALA A 344 17.71 0.27 -9.75
N GLU A 345 17.60 0.08 -8.43
CA GLU A 345 17.95 1.13 -7.45
C GLU A 345 19.43 1.54 -7.55
N CYS A 346 20.35 0.59 -7.77
CA CYS A 346 21.76 0.93 -7.99
C CYS A 346 21.95 1.75 -9.27
N ASP A 347 21.20 1.41 -10.33
CA ASP A 347 21.29 2.08 -11.62
C ASP A 347 20.79 3.53 -11.51
N GLU A 348 19.68 3.74 -10.82
CA GLU A 348 19.12 5.07 -10.53
C GLU A 348 20.04 5.89 -9.62
N ALA A 349 20.59 5.26 -8.58
CA ALA A 349 21.55 5.89 -7.69
C ALA A 349 22.85 6.27 -8.43
N CYS A 350 23.32 5.46 -9.38
CA CYS A 350 24.47 5.78 -10.25
C CYS A 350 24.22 7.01 -11.12
N VAL A 351 23.05 7.09 -11.77
CA VAL A 351 22.66 8.25 -12.58
C VAL A 351 22.63 9.51 -11.70
N THR A 352 21.94 9.43 -10.57
CA THR A 352 21.78 10.57 -9.65
C THR A 352 23.11 10.99 -9.03
N ALA A 353 23.98 10.05 -8.63
CA ALA A 353 25.31 10.37 -8.09
C ALA A 353 26.23 11.00 -9.13
N THR A 354 26.17 10.55 -10.37
CA THR A 354 26.93 11.15 -11.47
C THR A 354 26.45 12.58 -11.76
N HIS A 355 25.14 12.80 -11.76
CA HIS A 355 24.57 14.15 -11.88
C HIS A 355 24.98 15.05 -10.69
N ASN A 356 24.88 14.56 -9.46
CA ASN A 356 25.28 15.30 -8.26
C ASN A 356 26.77 15.68 -8.27
N LEU A 357 27.65 14.83 -8.80
CA LEU A 357 29.06 15.19 -9.01
C LEU A 357 29.22 16.33 -10.02
N GLY A 358 28.39 16.38 -11.06
CA GLY A 358 28.34 17.50 -11.99
C GLY A 358 27.93 18.81 -11.30
N GLU A 359 26.90 18.77 -10.47
CA GLU A 359 26.46 19.92 -9.67
C GLU A 359 27.52 20.39 -8.67
N ILE A 360 28.18 19.47 -7.97
CA ILE A 360 29.28 19.78 -7.05
C ILE A 360 30.44 20.41 -7.81
N ALA A 361 30.86 19.83 -8.94
CA ALA A 361 31.92 20.38 -9.78
C ALA A 361 31.57 21.79 -10.29
N ARG A 362 30.31 22.01 -10.70
CA ARG A 362 29.80 23.33 -11.10
C ARG A 362 29.89 24.34 -9.95
N MET A 363 29.50 23.92 -8.74
CA MET A 363 29.57 24.77 -7.54
C MET A 363 31.01 25.09 -7.10
N MET A 364 31.98 24.23 -7.45
CA MET A 364 33.42 24.45 -7.24
C MET A 364 34.09 25.25 -8.38
N GLY A 365 33.35 25.64 -9.42
CA GLY A 365 33.90 26.34 -10.59
C GLY A 365 34.66 25.44 -11.59
N GLN A 366 34.53 24.12 -11.46
CA GLN A 366 35.18 23.14 -12.33
C GLN A 366 34.29 22.83 -13.55
N HIS A 367 34.07 23.83 -14.40
CA HIS A 367 33.08 23.77 -15.50
C HIS A 367 33.30 22.60 -16.47
N GLU A 368 34.53 22.32 -16.87
CA GLU A 368 34.86 21.18 -17.74
C GLU A 368 34.58 19.83 -17.09
N LEU A 369 34.79 19.71 -15.78
CA LEU A 369 34.43 18.49 -15.06
C LEU A 369 32.92 18.35 -14.94
N ALA A 370 32.23 19.47 -14.64
CA ALA A 370 30.78 19.50 -14.55
C ALA A 370 30.11 19.07 -15.87
N ARG A 371 30.55 19.65 -17.00
CA ARG A 371 30.05 19.30 -18.34
C ARG A 371 30.18 17.80 -18.61
N ARG A 372 31.38 17.25 -18.41
CA ARG A 372 31.64 15.81 -18.59
C ARG A 372 30.73 14.95 -17.70
N LYS A 373 30.53 15.33 -16.45
CA LYS A 373 29.70 14.57 -15.50
C LYS A 373 28.23 14.62 -15.86
N PHE A 374 27.71 15.75 -16.32
CA PHE A 374 26.33 15.82 -16.81
C PHE A 374 26.13 15.01 -18.10
N GLU A 375 27.07 15.07 -19.04
CA GLU A 375 27.02 14.24 -20.26
C GLU A 375 27.04 12.74 -19.94
N GLU A 376 27.90 12.32 -19.01
CA GLU A 376 27.97 10.95 -18.50
C GLU A 376 26.64 10.52 -17.85
N ALA A 377 26.09 11.33 -16.94
CA ALA A 377 24.81 11.07 -16.28
C ALA A 377 23.67 10.93 -17.31
N GLY A 378 23.60 11.83 -18.29
CA GLY A 378 22.59 11.76 -19.35
C GLY A 378 22.76 10.55 -20.27
N SER A 379 23.99 10.13 -20.54
CA SER A 379 24.26 8.91 -21.32
C SER A 379 23.84 7.65 -20.56
N LEU A 380 24.17 7.57 -19.27
CA LEU A 380 23.74 6.48 -18.38
C LEU A 380 22.21 6.41 -18.32
N ALA A 381 21.55 7.54 -18.06
CA ALA A 381 20.10 7.64 -17.99
C ALA A 381 19.41 7.18 -19.28
N ARG A 382 19.92 7.59 -20.46
CA ARG A 382 19.42 7.11 -21.76
C ARG A 382 19.57 5.60 -21.92
N GLY A 383 20.72 5.04 -21.53
CA GLY A 383 20.96 3.59 -21.58
C GLY A 383 20.01 2.78 -20.69
N LEU A 384 19.54 3.39 -19.60
CA LEU A 384 18.64 2.80 -18.61
C LEU A 384 17.15 3.13 -18.85
N ASN A 385 16.83 3.91 -19.89
CA ASN A 385 15.49 4.45 -20.15
C ASN A 385 14.91 5.29 -18.99
N MET A 386 15.78 6.01 -18.26
CA MET A 386 15.40 6.89 -17.16
C MET A 386 15.22 8.32 -17.67
N GLN A 387 14.01 8.66 -18.11
CA GLN A 387 13.72 9.95 -18.73
C GLN A 387 14.01 11.14 -17.81
N GLU A 388 13.64 11.05 -16.54
CA GLU A 388 13.91 12.09 -15.52
C GLU A 388 15.43 12.36 -15.38
N GLY A 389 16.25 11.32 -15.42
CA GLY A 389 17.71 11.44 -15.37
C GLY A 389 18.29 12.17 -16.59
N VAL A 390 17.69 12.00 -17.77
CA VAL A 390 18.07 12.73 -18.98
C VAL A 390 17.73 14.20 -18.87
N GLU A 391 16.54 14.51 -18.36
CA GLU A 391 16.06 15.88 -18.15
C GLU A 391 16.96 16.63 -17.15
N MET A 392 17.23 16.03 -15.98
CA MET A 392 18.15 16.60 -14.99
C MET A 392 19.54 16.87 -15.57
N ALA A 393 20.10 15.94 -16.36
CA ALA A 393 21.40 16.14 -16.99
C ALA A 393 21.39 17.31 -17.99
N ASN A 394 20.34 17.45 -18.78
CA ASN A 394 20.20 18.55 -19.74
C ASN A 394 20.04 19.90 -19.04
N GLU A 395 19.30 19.96 -17.94
CA GLU A 395 19.17 21.16 -17.10
C GLU A 395 20.54 21.60 -16.55
N GLY A 396 21.33 20.64 -16.03
CA GLY A 396 22.69 20.90 -15.56
C GLY A 396 23.61 21.47 -16.65
N LEU A 397 23.51 20.93 -17.88
CA LEU A 397 24.25 21.44 -19.04
C LEU A 397 23.80 22.84 -19.46
N ALA A 398 22.50 23.13 -19.45
CA ALA A 398 21.98 24.46 -19.76
C ALA A 398 22.51 25.53 -18.79
N LEU A 399 22.57 25.22 -17.49
CA LEU A 399 23.09 26.11 -16.46
C LEU A 399 24.59 26.44 -16.62
N LEU A 400 25.36 25.60 -17.32
CA LEU A 400 26.76 25.89 -17.65
C LEU A 400 26.87 26.87 -18.82
N MET A 401 26.03 26.70 -19.85
CA MET A 401 26.06 27.54 -21.06
C MET A 401 25.63 28.99 -20.80
N ASP A 402 24.71 29.21 -19.86
CA ASP A 402 24.27 30.57 -19.50
C ASP A 402 25.33 31.39 -18.75
N LYS A 403 26.37 30.75 -18.20
CA LYS A 403 27.51 31.43 -17.55
C LYS A 403 28.69 31.69 -18.50
N GLU A 404 28.67 31.12 -19.70
CA GLU A 404 29.69 31.33 -20.74
C GLU A 404 29.36 32.53 -21.65
N LYS A 405 28.16 33.12 -21.50
CA LYS A 405 27.73 34.39 -22.11
C LYS A 405 27.91 35.54 -21.14
#